data_AF-A0A2E6YTS0-F1
#
_entry.id   AF-A0A2E6YTS0-F1
#
_cell.length_a   1.000
_cell.length_b   1.000
_cell.length_c   1.000
_cell.angle_alpha   90.00
_cell.angle_beta   90.00
_cell.angle_gamma   90.00
#
_symmetry.space_group_name_H-M   'P 1'
#
loop_
_entity.id
_entity.type
_entity.pdbx_description
1 polymer ?
#
loop_
_entity_poly.entity_id
_entity_poly.type
_entity_poly.pdbx_seq_one_letter_code
_entity_poly.pdbx_strand_id
1 'polypeptide(L)'
;MLLSLSLHHPGARVYGFTDTSTQRRIENEDAPILLDLRVQVKLDSYTDKTRAIMDREKSFGTFLDHKADVMSHALETESDTMFLDADIVFLQPVTLPPGDAELVLSPHFIRKQNTDEVGFYNAGCLWTRSRAVPDQWKVFSKTSRWDDQASLEDLARTFATAEWGREVNVMPWRLLLADEPDRVRASIRVHDHRVCYDTTPLVFVHTHFRDPRFTEFNNRILDCLCATHCARELLIADYVTHDAWRLAIPRQPRSGLYRHANDSFRELPDLIATHARARRHESESNHCWLGGRAVLLYDRPTLEWHDDAVRAAPLVLLGNGDVAVEGRELVRRGCHQVQPWTFWARRPRLLEAFLERSPPRAFHARPVESVFVGNIENTVQEQYRNGGHGWQSAIEEYHCTAGTTHKFSPDEYYAKLASAKYGLALRGYGSKCHREVELLALGTVPLVTPGVTVSSYMEPLEEGVHFLRVDKPQDLRGALDAVDPEQWEVLSRQGRAWFLRNCHSSALLRRTLRGILANGAGQQR
;
A
#
# COMPACT_ATOMS: atom_id res chain seq x y z
N MET A 1 6.45 11.53 -5.63
CA MET A 1 6.17 11.49 -7.09
C MET A 1 5.89 10.09 -7.65
N LEU A 2 6.85 9.16 -7.80
CA LEU A 2 6.67 7.93 -8.61
C LEU A 2 5.46 7.07 -8.24
N LEU A 3 5.17 6.90 -6.94
CA LEU A 3 4.02 6.10 -6.49
C LEU A 3 2.68 6.74 -6.87
N SER A 4 2.52 8.06 -6.70
CA SER A 4 1.26 8.72 -7.08
C SER A 4 1.14 8.88 -8.58
N LEU A 5 2.26 9.08 -9.29
CA LEU A 5 2.26 9.05 -10.75
C LEU A 5 1.83 7.68 -11.29
N SER A 6 2.25 6.58 -10.65
CA SER A 6 1.81 5.21 -10.98
C SER A 6 0.29 5.02 -10.85
N LEU A 7 -0.38 5.76 -9.95
CA LEU A 7 -1.84 5.69 -9.78
C LEU A 7 -2.59 6.36 -10.92
N HIS A 8 -2.08 7.48 -11.43
CA HIS A 8 -2.80 8.35 -12.35
C HIS A 8 -2.32 8.25 -13.80
N HIS A 9 -1.14 7.68 -14.03
CA HIS A 9 -0.52 7.46 -15.35
C HIS A 9 0.20 6.10 -15.42
N PRO A 10 -0.51 4.97 -15.17
CA PRO A 10 0.12 3.65 -15.24
C PRO A 10 0.68 3.41 -16.65
N GLY A 11 1.90 2.89 -16.72
CA GLY A 11 2.63 2.61 -17.96
C GLY A 11 3.31 3.82 -18.60
N ALA A 12 3.20 5.02 -18.02
CA ALA A 12 3.92 6.18 -18.54
C ALA A 12 5.43 5.97 -18.49
N ARG A 13 6.12 6.43 -19.54
CA ARG A 13 7.59 6.45 -19.60
C ARG A 13 8.11 7.59 -18.75
N VAL A 14 8.99 7.28 -17.81
CA VAL A 14 9.60 8.27 -16.91
C VAL A 14 11.10 8.21 -17.04
N TYR A 15 11.66 9.29 -17.57
CA TYR A 15 13.10 9.50 -17.65
C TYR A 15 13.55 10.21 -16.37
N GLY A 16 14.67 9.76 -15.78
CA GLY A 16 15.15 10.32 -14.53
C GLY A 16 16.66 10.25 -14.40
N PHE A 17 17.25 11.32 -13.87
CA PHE A 17 18.62 11.28 -13.38
C PHE A 17 18.60 11.16 -11.86
N THR A 18 19.38 10.23 -11.34
CA THR A 18 19.49 9.97 -9.90
C THR A 18 20.95 9.85 -9.49
N ASP A 19 21.19 9.80 -8.19
CA ASP A 19 22.41 9.19 -7.67
C ASP A 19 22.20 7.69 -7.46
N THR A 20 23.29 6.99 -7.13
CA THR A 20 23.31 5.53 -6.92
C THR A 20 22.40 5.13 -5.76
N SER A 21 22.38 5.92 -4.68
CA SER A 21 21.56 5.68 -3.49
C SER A 21 20.06 5.71 -3.82
N THR A 22 19.63 6.74 -4.55
CA THR A 22 18.24 6.93 -4.95
C THR A 22 17.79 5.87 -5.94
N GLN A 23 18.64 5.49 -6.91
CA GLN A 23 18.31 4.39 -7.82
C GLN A 23 18.08 3.09 -7.06
N ARG A 24 18.98 2.72 -6.13
CA ARG A 24 18.80 1.53 -5.30
C ARG A 24 17.52 1.61 -4.46
N ARG A 25 17.16 2.79 -3.97
CA ARG A 25 15.91 3.00 -3.23
C ARG A 25 14.68 2.74 -4.12
N ILE A 26 14.71 3.15 -5.38
CA ILE A 26 13.65 2.89 -6.35
C ILE A 26 13.56 1.40 -6.67
N GLU A 27 14.69 0.75 -6.92
CA GLU A 27 14.76 -0.69 -7.27
C GLU A 27 14.30 -1.61 -6.13
N ASN A 28 14.48 -1.18 -4.88
CA ASN A 28 14.11 -1.94 -3.68
C ASN A 28 12.82 -1.45 -3.02
N GLU A 29 11.99 -0.66 -3.71
CA GLU A 29 10.73 -0.16 -3.16
C GLU A 29 9.75 -1.31 -2.90
N ASP A 30 9.07 -1.28 -1.74
CA ASP A 30 8.13 -2.34 -1.33
C ASP A 30 6.78 -2.21 -2.05
N ALA A 31 6.40 -0.98 -2.41
CA ALA A 31 5.21 -0.70 -3.21
C ALA A 31 5.48 -0.87 -4.72
N PRO A 32 4.46 -1.29 -5.50
CA PRO A 32 4.62 -1.38 -6.94
C PRO A 32 4.78 0.02 -7.58
N ILE A 33 5.81 0.18 -8.40
CA ILE A 33 5.93 1.31 -9.33
C ILE A 33 5.44 0.83 -10.70
N LEU A 34 4.33 1.39 -11.17
CA LEU A 34 3.64 0.95 -12.39
C LEU A 34 4.02 1.84 -13.58
N LEU A 35 5.29 2.18 -13.71
CA LEU A 35 5.83 3.11 -14.71
C LEU A 35 6.91 2.41 -15.52
N ASP A 36 7.11 2.83 -16.78
CA ASP A 36 8.27 2.43 -17.57
C ASP A 36 9.44 3.37 -17.22
N LEU A 37 10.22 2.97 -16.21
CA LEU A 37 11.32 3.77 -15.69
C LEU A 37 12.58 3.66 -16.58
N ARG A 38 13.07 4.81 -17.04
CA ARG A 38 14.33 4.99 -17.78
C ARG A 38 15.27 5.88 -16.96
N VAL A 39 15.80 5.30 -15.86
CA VAL A 39 16.61 6.03 -14.88
C VAL A 39 18.11 5.83 -15.15
N GLN A 40 18.91 6.89 -15.00
CA GLN A 40 20.37 6.86 -15.13
C GLN A 40 21.05 7.47 -13.90
N VAL A 41 22.14 6.86 -13.43
CA VAL A 41 23.01 7.48 -12.42
C VAL A 41 23.82 8.60 -13.05
N LYS A 42 23.46 9.85 -12.75
CA LYS A 42 24.22 11.04 -13.17
C LYS A 42 24.45 12.04 -12.04
N LEU A 43 23.86 11.82 -10.87
CA LEU A 43 23.85 12.80 -9.78
C LEU A 43 24.74 12.43 -8.58
N ASP A 44 25.61 11.42 -8.69
CA ASP A 44 26.51 11.00 -7.59
C ASP A 44 27.38 12.14 -7.06
N SER A 45 27.77 13.10 -7.91
CA SER A 45 28.54 14.29 -7.49
C SER A 45 27.76 15.24 -6.56
N TYR A 46 26.45 15.03 -6.41
CA TYR A 46 25.54 15.83 -5.60
C TYR A 46 24.97 15.07 -4.40
N THR A 47 25.32 13.79 -4.22
CA THR A 47 24.88 12.99 -3.08
C THR A 47 25.21 13.67 -1.76
N ASP A 48 24.23 13.67 -0.84
CA ASP A 48 24.28 14.30 0.49
C ASP A 48 24.55 15.82 0.51
N LYS A 49 24.54 16.50 -0.65
CA LYS A 49 24.71 17.96 -0.71
C LYS A 49 23.38 18.68 -0.53
N THR A 50 23.36 19.64 0.38
CA THR A 50 22.28 20.62 0.48
C THR A 50 22.50 21.76 -0.50
N ARG A 51 21.45 22.57 -0.76
CA ARG A 51 21.59 23.81 -1.56
C ARG A 51 22.74 24.70 -1.06
N ALA A 52 22.82 24.93 0.25
CA ALA A 52 23.88 25.75 0.84
C ALA A 52 25.30 25.20 0.58
N ILE A 53 25.47 23.87 0.54
CA ILE A 53 26.73 23.23 0.17
C ILE A 53 27.02 23.46 -1.32
N MET A 54 26.04 23.25 -2.19
CA MET A 54 26.19 23.43 -3.63
C MET A 54 26.46 24.88 -4.02
N ASP A 55 25.84 25.86 -3.34
CA ASP A 55 26.09 27.29 -3.56
C ASP A 55 27.54 27.66 -3.21
N ARG A 56 28.03 27.18 -2.06
CA ARG A 56 29.42 27.37 -1.63
C ARG A 56 30.41 26.76 -2.62
N GLU A 57 30.07 25.61 -3.19
CA GLU A 57 30.87 24.90 -4.18
C GLU A 57 30.64 25.41 -5.62
N LYS A 58 29.73 26.36 -5.82
CA LYS A 58 29.30 26.86 -7.14
C LYS A 58 28.84 25.75 -8.09
N SER A 59 28.23 24.70 -7.55
CA SER A 59 27.74 23.53 -8.29
C SER A 59 26.21 23.50 -8.43
N PHE A 60 25.48 24.41 -7.77
CA PHE A 60 24.01 24.44 -7.80
C PHE A 60 23.46 24.74 -9.19
N GLY A 61 24.04 25.70 -9.93
CA GLY A 61 23.61 25.98 -11.31
C GLY A 61 23.77 24.77 -12.23
N THR A 62 24.90 24.06 -12.16
CA THR A 62 25.12 22.81 -12.91
C THR A 62 24.16 21.71 -12.48
N PHE A 63 23.81 21.64 -11.19
CA PHE A 63 22.79 20.71 -10.71
C PHE A 63 21.42 21.00 -11.34
N LEU A 64 21.02 22.26 -11.43
CA LEU A 64 19.76 22.67 -12.06
C LEU A 64 19.74 22.43 -13.57
N ASP A 65 20.88 22.58 -14.26
CA ASP A 65 21.02 22.26 -15.69
C ASP A 65 20.59 20.81 -16.01
N HIS A 66 20.70 19.89 -15.05
CA HIS A 66 20.26 18.50 -15.25
C HIS A 66 18.75 18.35 -15.45
N LYS A 67 17.93 19.34 -15.06
CA LYS A 67 16.51 19.38 -15.42
C LYS A 67 16.32 19.45 -16.95
N ALA A 68 17.05 20.34 -17.60
CA ALA A 68 17.07 20.43 -19.05
C ALA A 68 17.75 19.20 -19.68
N ASP A 69 18.85 18.71 -19.12
CA ASP A 69 19.55 17.54 -19.68
C ASP A 69 18.66 16.27 -19.70
N VAL A 70 17.86 16.02 -18.66
CA VAL A 70 16.94 14.87 -18.65
C VAL A 70 15.79 15.05 -19.64
N MET A 71 15.32 16.28 -19.84
CA MET A 71 14.35 16.58 -20.89
C MET A 71 14.92 16.34 -22.28
N SER A 72 16.14 16.81 -22.57
CA SER A 72 16.83 16.55 -23.83
C SER A 72 16.95 15.05 -24.08
N HIS A 73 17.34 14.28 -23.07
CA HIS A 73 17.44 12.83 -23.17
C HIS A 73 16.08 12.17 -23.49
N ALA A 74 14.99 12.57 -22.83
CA ALA A 74 13.65 12.07 -23.16
C ALA A 74 13.26 12.41 -24.61
N LEU A 75 13.51 13.66 -25.02
CA LEU A 75 13.18 14.15 -26.35
C LEU A 75 14.05 13.55 -27.46
N GLU A 76 15.13 12.82 -27.17
CA GLU A 76 15.86 12.06 -28.19
C GLU A 76 14.92 11.08 -28.90
N THR A 77 14.08 10.39 -28.13
CA THR A 77 13.18 9.32 -28.59
C THR A 77 11.70 9.68 -28.54
N GLU A 78 11.29 10.58 -27.66
CA GLU A 78 9.89 11.00 -27.52
C GLU A 78 9.56 12.22 -28.39
N SER A 79 8.27 12.39 -28.72
CA SER A 79 7.76 13.57 -29.44
C SER A 79 7.68 14.81 -28.57
N ASP A 80 7.52 14.61 -27.27
CA ASP A 80 7.27 15.62 -26.25
C ASP A 80 7.64 15.08 -24.87
N THR A 81 7.73 15.98 -23.88
CA THR A 81 8.06 15.61 -22.51
C THR A 81 7.50 16.61 -21.51
N MET A 82 7.19 16.15 -20.30
CA MET A 82 6.83 16.98 -19.15
C MET A 82 7.89 16.81 -18.06
N PHE A 83 8.56 17.90 -17.70
CA PHE A 83 9.43 17.95 -16.54
C PHE A 83 8.63 18.15 -15.25
N LEU A 84 9.02 17.43 -14.20
CA LEU A 84 8.36 17.39 -12.90
C LEU A 84 9.43 17.31 -11.80
N ASP A 85 9.34 18.19 -10.79
CA ASP A 85 10.14 18.05 -9.56
C ASP A 85 9.69 16.81 -8.74
N ALA A 86 10.62 16.23 -7.99
CA ALA A 86 10.42 14.92 -7.33
C ALA A 86 9.50 14.96 -6.09
N ASP A 87 9.23 16.13 -5.55
CA ASP A 87 8.39 16.41 -4.37
C ASP A 87 6.91 16.69 -4.73
N ILE A 88 6.48 16.18 -5.88
CA ILE A 88 5.09 16.21 -6.34
C ILE A 88 4.30 14.99 -5.85
N VAL A 89 3.02 15.21 -5.51
CA VAL A 89 2.01 14.17 -5.29
C VAL A 89 0.80 14.41 -6.20
N PHE A 90 0.56 13.47 -7.12
CA PHE A 90 -0.61 13.46 -7.99
C PHE A 90 -1.88 13.02 -7.26
N LEU A 91 -2.98 13.69 -7.60
CA LEU A 91 -4.35 13.41 -7.14
C LEU A 91 -5.30 13.11 -8.31
N GLN A 92 -4.94 13.53 -9.53
CA GLN A 92 -5.64 13.24 -10.79
C GLN A 92 -4.63 13.13 -11.95
N PRO A 93 -5.03 12.55 -13.10
CA PRO A 93 -4.26 12.64 -14.33
C PRO A 93 -4.07 14.10 -14.78
N VAL A 94 -2.89 14.40 -15.31
CA VAL A 94 -2.58 15.71 -15.90
C VAL A 94 -2.86 15.67 -17.39
N THR A 95 -3.48 16.74 -17.91
CA THR A 95 -3.76 16.92 -19.33
C THR A 95 -3.12 18.21 -19.81
N LEU A 96 -2.75 18.24 -21.09
CA LEU A 96 -2.29 19.47 -21.73
C LEU A 96 -3.48 20.40 -22.00
N PRO A 97 -3.29 21.73 -21.90
CA PRO A 97 -4.26 22.68 -22.42
C PRO A 97 -4.50 22.44 -23.92
N PRO A 98 -5.72 22.68 -24.43
CA PRO A 98 -5.99 22.55 -25.86
C PRO A 98 -5.19 23.59 -26.66
N GLY A 99 -4.76 23.22 -27.87
CA GLY A 99 -4.09 24.13 -28.80
C GLY A 99 -2.81 23.53 -29.38
N ASP A 100 -2.03 24.39 -30.04
CA ASP A 100 -0.76 24.09 -30.69
C ASP A 100 0.41 24.79 -29.98
N ALA A 101 0.38 24.89 -28.65
CA ALA A 101 1.51 25.39 -27.90
C ALA A 101 2.74 24.48 -28.09
N GLU A 102 3.93 25.07 -28.18
CA GLU A 102 5.22 24.39 -28.15
C GLU A 102 5.73 24.18 -26.71
N LEU A 103 5.28 25.03 -25.80
CA LEU A 103 5.65 25.08 -24.39
C LEU A 103 4.39 25.28 -23.54
N VAL A 104 4.28 24.55 -22.44
CA VAL A 104 3.25 24.77 -21.42
C VAL A 104 3.93 25.00 -20.09
N LEU A 105 3.60 26.12 -19.44
CA LEU A 105 4.19 26.53 -18.17
C LEU A 105 3.14 26.57 -17.06
N SER A 106 3.61 26.43 -15.82
CA SER A 106 2.79 26.52 -14.62
C SER A 106 3.01 27.86 -13.91
N PRO A 107 2.07 28.81 -13.92
CA PRO A 107 2.18 30.03 -13.14
C PRO A 107 2.26 29.78 -11.62
N HIS A 108 2.96 30.66 -10.90
CA HIS A 108 3.06 30.56 -9.44
C HIS A 108 1.74 30.88 -8.72
N PHE A 109 0.95 31.81 -9.24
CA PHE A 109 -0.24 32.39 -8.57
C PHE A 109 0.05 32.92 -7.15
N ILE A 110 1.14 33.67 -7.01
CA ILE A 110 1.53 34.39 -5.79
C ILE A 110 1.55 35.91 -6.06
N ARG A 111 1.73 36.72 -5.02
CA ARG A 111 1.88 38.19 -5.14
C ARG A 111 2.92 38.58 -6.18
N LYS A 112 2.60 39.62 -6.96
CA LYS A 112 3.48 40.17 -8.00
C LYS A 112 4.89 40.50 -7.47
N GLN A 113 4.99 41.10 -6.28
CA GLN A 113 6.29 41.43 -5.68
C GLN A 113 7.21 40.20 -5.57
N ASN A 114 6.66 39.02 -5.28
CA ASN A 114 7.44 37.81 -5.19
C ASN A 114 7.78 37.26 -6.58
N THR A 115 6.85 37.31 -7.56
CA THR A 115 7.17 36.87 -8.94
C THR A 115 8.17 37.80 -9.64
N ASP A 116 8.19 39.08 -9.28
CA ASP A 116 9.21 40.03 -9.74
C ASP A 116 10.61 39.59 -9.29
N GLU A 117 10.74 39.02 -8.09
CA GLU A 117 12.00 38.48 -7.57
C GLU A 117 12.34 37.11 -8.18
N VAL A 118 11.44 36.12 -8.10
CA VAL A 118 11.77 34.72 -8.35
C VAL A 118 11.29 34.16 -9.70
N GLY A 119 10.54 34.94 -10.47
CA GLY A 119 9.90 34.51 -11.70
C GLY A 119 8.39 34.29 -11.59
N PHE A 120 7.68 34.47 -12.70
CA PHE A 120 6.23 34.27 -12.81
C PHE A 120 5.81 32.78 -12.87
N TYR A 121 6.65 31.92 -13.44
CA TYR A 121 6.41 30.49 -13.60
C TYR A 121 7.26 29.65 -12.66
N ASN A 122 6.75 28.47 -12.28
CA ASN A 122 7.49 27.51 -11.46
C ASN A 122 8.29 26.53 -12.32
N ALA A 123 9.60 26.46 -12.09
CA ALA A 123 10.53 25.55 -12.78
C ALA A 123 10.43 24.07 -12.39
N GLY A 124 9.51 23.72 -11.49
CA GLY A 124 9.22 22.34 -11.14
C GLY A 124 8.17 21.66 -12.02
N CYS A 125 7.58 22.38 -12.98
CA CYS A 125 6.53 21.86 -13.85
C CYS A 125 6.47 22.60 -15.18
N LEU A 126 6.91 21.95 -16.25
CA LEU A 126 6.75 22.44 -17.62
C LEU A 126 6.65 21.28 -18.61
N TRP A 127 5.92 21.49 -19.71
CA TRP A 127 5.85 20.54 -20.82
C TRP A 127 6.34 21.19 -22.10
N THR A 128 6.99 20.42 -22.96
CA THR A 128 7.35 20.89 -24.30
C THR A 128 7.40 19.76 -25.31
N ARG A 129 7.08 20.08 -26.55
CA ARG A 129 7.36 19.26 -27.74
C ARG A 129 8.53 19.77 -28.58
N SER A 130 9.15 20.87 -28.17
CA SER A 130 10.27 21.48 -28.88
C SER A 130 11.60 20.97 -28.34
N ARG A 131 12.40 20.37 -29.21
CA ARG A 131 13.77 19.94 -28.88
C ARG A 131 14.71 21.11 -28.57
N ALA A 132 14.34 22.33 -28.93
CA ALA A 132 15.13 23.53 -28.65
C ALA A 132 14.92 24.10 -27.24
N VAL A 133 13.78 23.79 -26.59
CA VAL A 133 13.45 24.37 -25.27
C VAL A 133 14.50 24.03 -24.20
N PRO A 134 14.95 22.77 -24.03
CA PRO A 134 15.95 22.46 -23.01
C PRO A 134 17.27 23.23 -23.18
N ASP A 135 17.78 23.33 -24.41
CA ASP A 135 19.03 24.05 -24.69
C ASP A 135 18.89 25.56 -24.42
N GLN A 136 17.78 26.16 -24.86
CA GLN A 136 17.49 27.57 -24.59
C GLN A 136 17.30 27.82 -23.08
N TRP A 137 16.69 26.88 -22.35
CA TRP A 137 16.48 27.01 -20.91
C TRP A 137 17.82 27.12 -20.17
N LYS A 138 18.81 26.30 -20.53
CA LYS A 138 20.18 26.38 -19.99
C LYS A 138 20.86 27.70 -20.34
N VAL A 139 20.64 28.22 -21.54
CA VAL A 139 21.21 29.52 -21.96
C VAL A 139 20.62 30.65 -21.13
N PHE A 140 19.30 30.74 -21.04
CA PHE A 140 18.62 31.80 -20.30
C PHE A 140 18.88 31.73 -18.78
N SER A 141 19.04 30.52 -18.23
CA SER A 141 19.36 30.33 -16.80
C SER A 141 20.69 30.99 -16.39
N LYS A 142 21.66 31.12 -17.29
CA LYS A 142 22.98 31.73 -16.99
C LYS A 142 22.93 33.24 -16.74
N THR A 143 21.94 33.92 -17.31
CA THR A 143 21.73 35.37 -17.17
C THR A 143 20.46 35.69 -16.39
N SER A 144 19.79 34.67 -15.88
CA SER A 144 18.54 34.79 -15.13
C SER A 144 18.77 35.52 -13.81
N ARG A 145 17.78 36.32 -13.42
CA ARG A 145 17.74 36.96 -12.11
C ARG A 145 17.52 35.97 -10.96
N TRP A 146 16.96 34.80 -11.28
CA TRP A 146 16.65 33.76 -10.31
C TRP A 146 16.77 32.38 -10.94
N ASP A 147 18.02 31.93 -11.10
CA ASP A 147 18.39 30.59 -11.54
C ASP A 147 17.56 30.07 -12.73
N ASP A 148 17.11 28.81 -12.70
CA ASP A 148 16.27 28.19 -13.72
C ASP A 148 14.85 28.78 -13.78
N GLN A 149 14.33 29.28 -12.65
CA GLN A 149 12.92 29.65 -12.51
C GLN A 149 12.54 30.93 -13.26
N ALA A 150 13.25 32.04 -13.06
CA ALA A 150 12.90 33.29 -13.74
C ALA A 150 13.16 33.23 -15.25
N SER A 151 14.07 32.35 -15.69
CA SER A 151 14.40 32.15 -17.10
C SER A 151 13.24 31.55 -17.92
N LEU A 152 12.24 30.96 -17.27
CA LEU A 152 11.02 30.49 -17.96
C LEU A 152 10.24 31.61 -18.64
N GLU A 153 10.37 32.86 -18.15
CA GLU A 153 9.75 34.02 -18.79
C GLU A 153 10.41 34.35 -20.14
N ASP A 154 11.71 34.10 -20.28
CA ASP A 154 12.42 34.23 -21.55
C ASP A 154 12.00 33.14 -22.54
N LEU A 155 11.79 31.91 -22.05
CA LEU A 155 11.20 30.84 -22.86
C LEU A 155 9.79 31.20 -23.33
N ALA A 156 8.94 31.72 -22.43
CA ALA A 156 7.58 32.12 -22.76
C ALA A 156 7.52 33.23 -23.82
N ARG A 157 8.53 34.12 -23.86
CA ARG A 157 8.68 35.14 -24.91
C ARG A 157 9.18 34.57 -26.24
N THR A 158 9.86 33.42 -26.21
CA THR A 158 10.55 32.83 -27.37
C THR A 158 9.70 31.79 -28.10
N PHE A 159 8.89 31.02 -27.37
CA PHE A 159 8.11 29.89 -27.90
C PHE A 159 6.60 30.14 -27.79
N ALA A 160 5.82 29.54 -28.70
CA ALA A 160 4.36 29.54 -28.58
C ALA A 160 3.94 28.85 -27.27
N THR A 161 3.48 29.63 -26.30
CA THR A 161 3.31 29.18 -24.92
C THR A 161 1.86 29.19 -24.49
N ALA A 162 1.41 28.12 -23.84
CA ALA A 162 0.16 28.07 -23.09
C ALA A 162 0.45 27.90 -21.60
N GLU A 163 -0.57 28.08 -20.77
CA GLU A 163 -0.46 27.97 -19.32
C GLU A 163 -1.44 26.94 -18.78
N TRP A 164 -1.01 26.16 -17.78
CA TRP A 164 -1.96 25.38 -16.99
C TRP A 164 -2.77 26.26 -16.03
N GLY A 165 -3.96 25.77 -15.68
CA GLY A 165 -4.84 26.41 -14.72
C GLY A 165 -4.35 26.34 -13.27
N ARG A 166 -5.13 26.96 -12.37
CA ARG A 166 -4.82 27.09 -10.93
C ARG A 166 -4.90 25.75 -10.18
N GLU A 167 -5.53 24.76 -10.77
CA GLU A 167 -5.67 23.40 -10.25
C GLU A 167 -4.42 22.52 -10.49
N VAL A 168 -3.47 22.99 -11.30
CA VAL A 168 -2.22 22.29 -11.58
C VAL A 168 -1.08 22.88 -10.75
N ASN A 169 -0.20 22.01 -10.25
CA ASN A 169 1.01 22.37 -9.51
C ASN A 169 0.74 23.30 -8.32
N VAL A 170 -0.23 22.92 -7.47
CA VAL A 170 -0.59 23.74 -6.31
C VAL A 170 0.47 23.61 -5.22
N MET A 171 1.08 24.73 -4.86
CA MET A 171 2.17 24.79 -3.88
C MET A 171 1.76 25.52 -2.59
N PRO A 172 2.40 25.21 -1.44
CA PRO A 172 2.21 25.95 -0.19
C PRO A 172 2.42 27.46 -0.33
N TRP A 173 3.32 27.88 -1.21
CA TRP A 173 3.59 29.29 -1.48
C TRP A 173 2.37 30.05 -2.02
N ARG A 174 1.43 29.38 -2.71
CA ARG A 174 0.15 29.99 -3.12
C ARG A 174 -0.67 30.42 -1.91
N LEU A 175 -0.59 29.69 -0.81
CA LEU A 175 -1.26 30.05 0.44
C LEU A 175 -0.48 31.14 1.18
N LEU A 176 0.83 30.95 1.36
CA LEU A 176 1.66 31.83 2.19
C LEU A 176 1.95 33.20 1.56
N LEU A 177 1.96 33.28 0.24
CA LEU A 177 2.39 34.46 -0.50
C LEU A 177 1.31 35.05 -1.41
N ALA A 178 0.06 34.60 -1.32
CA ALA A 178 -1.07 35.22 -2.02
C ALA A 178 -1.44 36.59 -1.44
N ASP A 179 -2.12 37.41 -2.26
CA ASP A 179 -2.77 38.64 -1.81
C ASP A 179 -3.88 38.35 -0.79
N GLU A 180 -4.62 37.25 -1.00
CA GLU A 180 -5.72 36.79 -0.15
C GLU A 180 -5.50 35.32 0.31
N PRO A 181 -4.65 35.06 1.32
CA PRO A 181 -4.37 33.70 1.79
C PRO A 181 -5.61 32.90 2.17
N ASP A 182 -6.59 33.51 2.85
CA ASP A 182 -7.81 32.82 3.26
C ASP A 182 -8.69 32.41 2.08
N ARG A 183 -8.66 33.19 0.99
CA ARG A 183 -9.33 32.81 -0.25
C ARG A 183 -8.67 31.59 -0.88
N VAL A 184 -7.33 31.54 -0.93
CA VAL A 184 -6.61 30.35 -1.44
C VAL A 184 -6.89 29.12 -0.57
N ARG A 185 -6.93 29.29 0.75
CA ARG A 185 -7.30 28.22 1.70
C ARG A 185 -8.70 27.69 1.42
N ALA A 186 -9.66 28.58 1.16
CA ALA A 186 -11.05 28.23 0.85
C ALA A 186 -11.21 27.61 -0.54
N SER A 187 -10.36 27.97 -1.50
CA SER A 187 -10.34 27.39 -2.86
C SER A 187 -9.95 25.91 -2.83
N ILE A 188 -9.02 25.49 -1.97
CA ILE A 188 -8.72 24.06 -1.80
C ILE A 188 -9.86 23.45 -1.00
N ARG A 189 -10.75 22.67 -1.61
CA ARG A 189 -11.93 22.13 -0.94
C ARG A 189 -12.43 20.84 -1.57
N VAL A 190 -13.38 20.20 -0.88
CA VAL A 190 -14.15 19.13 -1.48
C VAL A 190 -15.30 19.72 -2.30
N HIS A 191 -15.40 19.32 -3.56
CA HIS A 191 -16.50 19.65 -4.46
C HIS A 191 -16.79 18.41 -5.32
N ASP A 192 -18.07 18.03 -5.44
CA ASP A 192 -18.51 16.83 -6.18
C ASP A 192 -17.72 15.57 -5.83
N HIS A 193 -17.52 15.34 -4.52
CA HIS A 193 -16.78 14.21 -3.95
C HIS A 193 -15.31 14.11 -4.40
N ARG A 194 -14.73 15.21 -4.89
CA ARG A 194 -13.32 15.30 -5.30
C ARG A 194 -12.61 16.44 -4.57
N VAL A 195 -11.29 16.31 -4.46
CA VAL A 195 -10.45 17.42 -4.03
C VAL A 195 -10.30 18.37 -5.21
N CYS A 196 -10.69 19.63 -5.00
CA CYS A 196 -10.73 20.65 -6.04
C CYS A 196 -9.95 21.90 -5.61
N TYR A 197 -9.49 22.65 -6.61
CA TYR A 197 -9.21 24.08 -6.49
C TYR A 197 -10.43 24.84 -7.05
N ASP A 198 -11.10 25.58 -6.19
CA ASP A 198 -12.44 26.13 -6.41
C ASP A 198 -13.45 25.02 -6.76
N THR A 199 -13.82 24.89 -8.03
CA THR A 199 -14.70 23.81 -8.54
C THR A 199 -13.97 22.86 -9.47
N THR A 200 -12.71 23.14 -9.82
CA THR A 200 -11.93 22.34 -10.77
C THR A 200 -11.13 21.27 -10.02
N PRO A 201 -11.17 20.00 -10.45
CA PRO A 201 -10.40 18.93 -9.81
C PRO A 201 -8.92 19.27 -9.68
N LEU A 202 -8.41 19.16 -8.46
CA LEU A 202 -7.00 19.42 -8.14
C LEU A 202 -6.14 18.31 -8.75
N VAL A 203 -5.17 18.67 -9.60
CA VAL A 203 -4.40 17.67 -10.35
C VAL A 203 -3.25 17.10 -9.53
N PHE A 204 -2.38 17.97 -9.02
CA PHE A 204 -1.30 17.57 -8.13
C PHE A 204 -0.83 18.72 -7.25
N VAL A 205 -0.22 18.35 -6.13
CA VAL A 205 0.42 19.28 -5.20
C VAL A 205 1.93 19.14 -5.25
N HIS A 206 2.64 20.25 -5.07
CA HIS A 206 4.09 20.32 -5.02
C HIS A 206 4.46 20.88 -3.65
N THR A 207 4.87 20.00 -2.73
CA THR A 207 5.04 20.35 -1.32
C THR A 207 6.05 19.47 -0.60
N HIS A 208 6.73 20.05 0.38
CA HIS A 208 7.56 19.32 1.34
C HIS A 208 6.72 18.96 2.58
N PHE A 209 6.27 17.71 2.68
CA PHE A 209 5.44 17.24 3.81
C PHE A 209 6.12 17.35 5.19
N ARG A 210 7.45 17.39 5.25
CA ARG A 210 8.23 17.50 6.48
C ARG A 210 8.59 18.94 6.86
N ASP A 211 8.27 19.91 6.01
CA ASP A 211 8.56 21.32 6.30
C ASP A 211 7.48 21.90 7.22
N PRO A 212 7.83 22.32 8.45
CA PRO A 212 6.85 22.85 9.40
C PRO A 212 6.09 24.07 8.87
N ARG A 213 6.70 24.85 7.97
CA ARG A 213 6.08 26.03 7.36
C ARG A 213 4.85 25.68 6.53
N PHE A 214 4.77 24.45 6.03
CA PHE A 214 3.71 23.99 5.13
C PHE A 214 2.65 23.14 5.84
N THR A 215 2.73 23.01 7.17
CA THR A 215 1.80 22.21 7.97
C THR A 215 0.34 22.55 7.68
N GLU A 216 -0.01 23.84 7.61
CA GLU A 216 -1.38 24.27 7.35
C GLU A 216 -1.86 23.81 5.96
N PHE A 217 -1.06 24.06 4.93
CA PHE A 217 -1.36 23.64 3.56
C PHE A 217 -1.49 22.11 3.46
N ASN A 218 -0.52 21.39 4.00
CA ASN A 218 -0.50 19.93 3.97
C ASN A 218 -1.70 19.34 4.70
N ASN A 219 -2.05 19.85 5.88
CA ASN A 219 -3.23 19.41 6.62
C ASN A 219 -4.51 19.65 5.82
N ARG A 220 -4.64 20.82 5.16
CA ARG A 220 -5.82 21.10 4.32
C ARG A 220 -5.98 20.07 3.20
N ILE A 221 -4.88 19.69 2.54
CA ILE A 221 -4.89 18.64 1.50
C ILE A 221 -5.28 17.29 2.11
N LEU A 222 -4.63 16.88 3.20
CA LEU A 222 -4.91 15.61 3.88
C LEU A 222 -6.36 15.51 4.36
N ASP A 223 -6.93 16.59 4.89
CA ASP A 223 -8.32 16.63 5.36
C ASP A 223 -9.30 16.49 4.18
N CYS A 224 -9.01 17.15 3.05
CA CYS A 224 -9.81 16.96 1.84
C CYS A 224 -9.73 15.52 1.33
N LEU A 225 -8.54 14.91 1.30
CA LEU A 225 -8.37 13.52 0.90
C LEU A 225 -9.08 12.53 1.84
N CYS A 226 -9.10 12.80 3.14
CA CYS A 226 -9.90 12.04 4.11
C CYS A 226 -11.39 12.17 3.82
N ALA A 227 -11.88 13.39 3.59
CA ALA A 227 -13.29 13.66 3.31
C ALA A 227 -13.76 13.10 1.95
N THR A 228 -12.84 12.84 1.01
CA THR A 228 -13.13 12.19 -0.28
C THR A 228 -12.72 10.72 -0.31
N HIS A 229 -12.30 10.16 0.83
CA HIS A 229 -11.90 8.75 0.96
C HIS A 229 -10.78 8.32 -0.01
N CYS A 230 -9.85 9.21 -0.32
CA CYS A 230 -8.69 8.96 -1.19
C CYS A 230 -7.59 8.18 -0.45
N ALA A 231 -7.87 6.92 -0.13
CA ALA A 231 -7.01 6.07 0.70
C ALA A 231 -5.59 5.90 0.12
N ARG A 232 -5.44 5.83 -1.20
CA ARG A 232 -4.15 5.56 -1.86
C ARG A 232 -3.23 6.78 -1.77
N GLU A 233 -3.76 7.95 -2.07
CA GLU A 233 -3.07 9.23 -2.01
C GLU A 233 -2.69 9.58 -0.56
N LEU A 234 -3.60 9.33 0.40
CA LEU A 234 -3.31 9.45 1.84
C LEU A 234 -2.17 8.53 2.27
N LEU A 235 -2.19 7.27 1.83
CA LEU A 235 -1.16 6.28 2.15
C LEU A 235 0.21 6.70 1.60
N ILE A 236 0.27 7.22 0.38
CA ILE A 236 1.50 7.75 -0.23
C ILE A 236 1.99 9.00 0.52
N ALA A 237 1.09 9.93 0.86
CA ALA A 237 1.46 11.13 1.62
C ALA A 237 2.02 10.76 3.01
N ASP A 238 1.45 9.76 3.68
CA ASP A 238 1.97 9.25 4.96
C ASP A 238 3.38 8.66 4.80
N TYR A 239 3.60 7.85 3.77
CA TYR A 239 4.90 7.27 3.46
C TYR A 239 5.97 8.34 3.23
N VAL A 240 5.66 9.36 2.42
CA VAL A 240 6.57 10.49 2.15
C VAL A 240 6.88 11.25 3.45
N THR A 241 5.87 11.49 4.28
CA THR A 241 6.03 12.21 5.55
C THR A 241 6.98 11.48 6.50
N HIS A 242 6.90 10.15 6.59
CA HIS A 242 7.59 9.38 7.64
C HIS A 242 8.80 8.58 7.16
N ASP A 243 9.03 8.52 5.84
CA ASP A 243 10.08 7.73 5.23
C ASP A 243 9.98 6.23 5.50
N ALA A 244 8.76 5.73 5.76
CA ALA A 244 8.49 4.33 6.02
C ALA A 244 6.98 4.07 5.97
N TRP A 245 6.60 2.83 5.66
CA TRP A 245 5.23 2.34 5.78
C TRP A 245 4.88 2.20 7.27
N ARG A 246 4.01 3.08 7.77
CA ARG A 246 3.64 3.08 9.19
C ARG A 246 2.54 2.07 9.49
N LEU A 247 2.86 1.11 10.33
CA LEU A 247 1.93 0.13 10.88
C LEU A 247 1.60 0.51 12.33
N ALA A 248 0.39 1.00 12.55
CA ALA A 248 -0.09 1.38 13.87
C ALA A 248 -0.82 0.20 14.50
N ILE A 249 -0.51 -0.12 15.76
CA ILE A 249 -1.30 -1.05 16.56
C ILE A 249 -1.86 -0.35 17.81
N PRO A 250 -3.07 -0.73 18.29
CA PRO A 250 -3.62 -0.15 19.50
C PRO A 250 -2.71 -0.37 20.71
N ARG A 251 -2.42 0.70 21.46
CA ARG A 251 -1.75 0.58 22.76
C ARG A 251 -2.53 -0.35 23.69
N GLN A 252 -1.82 -1.17 24.46
CA GLN A 252 -2.36 -2.11 25.45
C GLN A 252 -1.60 -1.96 26.78
N PRO A 253 -2.18 -2.35 27.94
CA PRO A 253 -3.52 -2.92 28.10
C PRO A 253 -4.64 -1.91 27.90
N ARG A 254 -5.79 -2.38 27.41
CA ARG A 254 -7.08 -1.65 27.42
C ARG A 254 -8.12 -2.42 28.22
N SER A 255 -9.16 -1.72 28.67
CA SER A 255 -10.32 -2.31 29.33
C SER A 255 -11.41 -2.69 28.31
N GLY A 256 -12.35 -3.54 28.76
CA GLY A 256 -13.54 -3.90 28.00
C GLY A 256 -13.24 -4.62 26.68
N LEU A 257 -14.07 -4.34 25.68
CA LEU A 257 -14.08 -5.00 24.37
C LEU A 257 -12.71 -4.90 23.64
N TYR A 258 -11.97 -3.81 23.83
CA TYR A 258 -10.72 -3.55 23.09
C TYR A 258 -9.47 -4.15 23.73
N ARG A 259 -9.59 -4.85 24.86
CA ARG A 259 -8.49 -5.60 25.48
C ARG A 259 -7.93 -6.62 24.49
N HIS A 260 -6.62 -6.71 24.39
CA HIS A 260 -5.94 -7.67 23.50
C HIS A 260 -4.59 -8.11 24.08
N ALA A 261 -4.19 -9.35 23.82
CA ALA A 261 -2.93 -9.92 24.31
C ALA A 261 -1.70 -9.58 23.43
N ASN A 262 -1.89 -8.73 22.42
CA ASN A 262 -0.92 -8.46 21.34
C ASN A 262 -0.33 -9.72 20.67
N ASP A 263 -1.14 -10.78 20.55
CA ASP A 263 -0.83 -11.95 19.73
C ASP A 263 -1.34 -11.80 18.29
N SER A 264 -1.29 -12.88 17.50
CA SER A 264 -1.91 -12.94 16.17
C SER A 264 -1.34 -11.85 15.24
N PHE A 265 -2.19 -11.07 14.54
CA PHE A 265 -1.73 -10.00 13.65
C PHE A 265 -0.76 -9.04 14.32
N ARG A 266 -0.94 -8.76 15.61
CA ARG A 266 -0.16 -7.72 16.30
C ARG A 266 1.32 -8.07 16.50
N GLU A 267 1.71 -9.33 16.24
CA GLU A 267 3.12 -9.74 16.14
C GLU A 267 3.73 -9.38 14.77
N LEU A 268 2.93 -9.33 13.70
CA LEU A 268 3.40 -9.14 12.33
C LEU A 268 4.03 -7.78 12.06
N PRO A 269 3.55 -6.63 12.59
CA PRO A 269 4.21 -5.34 12.37
C PRO A 269 5.68 -5.31 12.76
N ASP A 270 6.07 -6.00 13.83
CA ASP A 270 7.47 -6.10 14.24
C ASP A 270 8.27 -6.99 13.28
N LEU A 271 7.70 -8.11 12.83
CA LEU A 271 8.33 -9.02 11.87
C LEU A 271 8.47 -8.37 10.48
N ILE A 272 7.45 -7.65 10.02
CA ILE A 272 7.49 -6.93 8.73
C ILE A 272 8.62 -5.90 8.72
N ALA A 273 8.84 -5.20 9.86
CA ALA A 273 9.86 -4.16 9.97
C ALA A 273 11.31 -4.71 9.85
N THR A 274 11.53 -6.02 9.92
CA THR A 274 12.86 -6.62 9.68
C THR A 274 13.14 -6.88 8.20
N HIS A 275 12.10 -6.88 7.35
CA HIS A 275 12.18 -7.27 5.94
C HIS A 275 11.83 -6.15 4.95
N ALA A 276 11.13 -5.13 5.43
CA ALA A 276 10.58 -4.05 4.61
C ALA A 276 10.84 -2.70 5.26
N ARG A 277 10.68 -1.63 4.48
CA ARG A 277 10.78 -0.26 4.99
C ARG A 277 9.51 0.14 5.74
N ALA A 278 9.29 -0.53 6.87
CA ALA A 278 8.12 -0.35 7.71
C ALA A 278 8.51 0.08 9.12
N ARG A 279 7.60 0.76 9.80
CA ARG A 279 7.76 1.13 11.21
C ARG A 279 6.49 0.81 11.99
N ARG A 280 6.62 -0.05 12.99
CA ARG A 280 5.58 -0.30 14.00
C ARG A 280 5.54 0.87 14.98
N HIS A 281 4.34 1.32 15.31
CA HIS A 281 4.12 2.27 16.41
C HIS A 281 2.82 1.97 17.14
N GLU A 282 2.72 2.47 18.37
CA GLU A 282 1.49 2.42 19.13
C GLU A 282 0.59 3.59 18.77
N SER A 283 -0.71 3.32 18.75
CA SER A 283 -1.75 4.32 18.50
C SER A 283 -2.79 4.29 19.60
N GLU A 284 -3.41 5.45 19.82
CA GLU A 284 -4.56 5.59 20.70
C GLU A 284 -5.87 5.08 20.05
N SER A 285 -5.85 4.80 18.74
CA SER A 285 -6.95 4.13 18.05
C SER A 285 -7.23 2.74 18.62
N ASN A 286 -8.49 2.32 18.52
CA ASN A 286 -8.96 0.98 18.88
C ASN A 286 -8.58 -0.10 17.85
N HIS A 287 -8.16 0.32 16.65
CA HIS A 287 -7.90 -0.52 15.49
C HIS A 287 -6.47 -0.40 14.98
N CYS A 288 -6.05 -1.38 14.20
CA CYS A 288 -4.76 -1.33 13.50
C CYS A 288 -4.88 -0.48 12.24
N TRP A 289 -3.81 0.22 11.86
CA TRP A 289 -3.79 1.09 10.68
C TRP A 289 -2.51 0.93 9.87
N LEU A 290 -2.66 1.09 8.55
CA LEU A 290 -1.57 1.36 7.62
C LEU A 290 -1.71 2.81 7.14
N GLY A 291 -0.66 3.62 7.33
CA GLY A 291 -0.67 5.02 6.91
C GLY A 291 -1.41 5.97 7.86
N GLY A 292 -1.58 5.60 9.14
CA GLY A 292 -2.13 6.42 10.24
C GLY A 292 -3.64 6.76 10.17
N ARG A 293 -4.14 7.12 8.98
CA ARG A 293 -5.54 7.45 8.69
C ARG A 293 -6.01 6.98 7.30
N ALA A 294 -5.12 6.34 6.53
CA ALA A 294 -5.39 5.96 5.15
C ALA A 294 -6.16 4.63 5.06
N VAL A 295 -5.64 3.59 5.71
CA VAL A 295 -6.18 2.23 5.59
C VAL A 295 -6.31 1.59 6.97
N LEU A 296 -7.53 1.20 7.33
CA LEU A 296 -7.79 0.45 8.55
C LEU A 296 -7.58 -1.04 8.29
N LEU A 297 -6.75 -1.68 9.12
CA LEU A 297 -6.47 -3.11 9.08
C LEU A 297 -7.36 -3.80 10.10
N TYR A 298 -8.48 -4.36 9.65
CA TYR A 298 -9.49 -4.94 10.55
C TYR A 298 -9.03 -6.31 11.05
N ASP A 299 -8.37 -6.33 12.20
CA ASP A 299 -7.75 -7.52 12.83
C ASP A 299 -8.68 -8.33 13.72
N ARG A 300 -9.97 -7.97 13.76
CA ARG A 300 -10.95 -8.52 14.70
C ARG A 300 -11.73 -9.69 14.09
N PRO A 301 -12.19 -10.64 14.92
CA PRO A 301 -12.85 -11.86 14.44
C PRO A 301 -14.26 -11.64 13.90
N THR A 302 -14.99 -10.66 14.42
CA THR A 302 -16.37 -10.34 14.05
C THR A 302 -16.56 -8.82 14.01
N LEU A 303 -17.75 -8.36 13.60
CA LEU A 303 -18.09 -6.93 13.53
C LEU A 303 -18.46 -6.28 14.88
N GLU A 304 -18.27 -6.98 16.00
CA GLU A 304 -18.56 -6.48 17.36
C GLU A 304 -17.74 -5.22 17.70
N TRP A 305 -16.54 -5.09 17.14
CA TRP A 305 -15.63 -3.95 17.33
C TRP A 305 -15.89 -2.78 16.38
N HIS A 306 -16.98 -2.79 15.62
CA HIS A 306 -17.30 -1.67 14.74
C HIS A 306 -17.55 -0.39 15.55
N ASP A 307 -16.77 0.67 15.27
CA ASP A 307 -16.93 2.01 15.84
C ASP A 307 -16.80 3.10 14.77
N ASP A 308 -16.82 4.36 15.20
CA ASP A 308 -16.74 5.52 14.30
C ASP A 308 -15.43 5.56 13.49
N ALA A 309 -14.33 4.99 14.02
CA ALA A 309 -13.06 4.93 13.30
C ALA A 309 -13.13 3.93 12.14
N VAL A 310 -13.86 2.82 12.30
CA VAL A 310 -14.14 1.89 11.19
C VAL A 310 -15.03 2.55 10.14
N ARG A 311 -16.10 3.22 10.56
CA ARG A 311 -17.03 3.90 9.64
C ARG A 311 -16.34 5.00 8.83
N ALA A 312 -15.49 5.81 9.47
CA ALA A 312 -14.81 6.94 8.84
C ALA A 312 -13.57 6.56 8.03
N ALA A 313 -13.11 5.31 8.08
CA ALA A 313 -11.91 4.88 7.36
C ALA A 313 -12.09 5.03 5.83
N PRO A 314 -11.14 5.66 5.11
CA PRO A 314 -11.17 5.72 3.65
C PRO A 314 -11.19 4.33 3.00
N LEU A 315 -10.43 3.38 3.57
CA LEU A 315 -10.41 1.98 3.15
C LEU A 315 -10.32 1.07 4.38
N VAL A 316 -11.16 0.04 4.42
CA VAL A 316 -11.10 -1.06 5.39
C VAL A 316 -10.60 -2.33 4.70
N LEU A 317 -9.50 -2.87 5.18
CA LEU A 317 -8.98 -4.18 4.79
C LEU A 317 -9.47 -5.24 5.78
N LEU A 318 -10.36 -6.12 5.31
CA LEU A 318 -11.05 -7.10 6.16
C LEU A 318 -10.22 -8.39 6.31
N GLY A 319 -9.74 -8.63 7.54
CA GLY A 319 -8.92 -9.80 7.89
C GLY A 319 -9.72 -11.10 8.02
N ASN A 320 -10.38 -11.32 9.17
CA ASN A 320 -11.08 -12.57 9.53
C ASN A 320 -12.52 -12.72 8.96
N GLY A 321 -12.95 -11.79 8.09
CA GLY A 321 -14.32 -11.73 7.57
C GLY A 321 -14.44 -12.06 6.07
N ASP A 322 -15.66 -12.35 5.66
CA ASP A 322 -16.08 -12.45 4.26
C ASP A 322 -16.58 -11.08 3.78
N VAL A 323 -15.97 -10.53 2.73
CA VAL A 323 -16.45 -9.27 2.14
C VAL A 323 -17.86 -9.37 1.59
N ALA A 324 -18.31 -10.57 1.19
CA ALA A 324 -19.68 -10.79 0.72
C ALA A 324 -20.71 -10.78 1.86
N VAL A 325 -20.27 -10.97 3.12
CA VAL A 325 -21.14 -11.00 4.30
C VAL A 325 -20.82 -9.83 5.23
N GLU A 326 -19.73 -9.92 5.99
CA GLU A 326 -19.32 -8.86 6.92
C GLU A 326 -18.93 -7.57 6.19
N GLY A 327 -18.31 -7.66 5.01
CA GLY A 327 -17.98 -6.46 4.22
C GLY A 327 -19.21 -5.69 3.76
N ARG A 328 -20.25 -6.39 3.27
CA ARG A 328 -21.53 -5.77 2.91
C ARG A 328 -22.21 -5.11 4.11
N GLU A 329 -22.13 -5.75 5.28
CA GLU A 329 -22.68 -5.18 6.51
C GLU A 329 -21.92 -3.91 6.95
N LEU A 330 -20.60 -3.89 6.84
CA LEU A 330 -19.80 -2.68 7.07
C LEU A 330 -20.20 -1.54 6.13
N VAL A 331 -20.43 -1.83 4.84
CA VAL A 331 -20.92 -0.84 3.87
C VAL A 331 -22.30 -0.32 4.26
N ARG A 332 -23.23 -1.19 4.68
CA ARG A 332 -24.55 -0.76 5.20
C ARG A 332 -24.45 0.11 6.44
N ARG A 333 -23.40 -0.06 7.25
CA ARG A 333 -23.11 0.77 8.43
C ARG A 333 -22.36 2.07 8.10
N GLY A 334 -22.15 2.36 6.82
CA GLY A 334 -21.57 3.62 6.34
C GLY A 334 -20.08 3.57 6.03
N CYS A 335 -19.44 2.39 5.99
CA CYS A 335 -18.07 2.29 5.49
C CYS A 335 -18.04 2.54 3.97
N HIS A 336 -17.09 3.36 3.51
CA HIS A 336 -17.00 3.75 2.10
C HIS A 336 -16.44 2.65 1.21
N GLN A 337 -15.31 2.07 1.62
CA GLN A 337 -14.63 1.02 0.87
C GLN A 337 -14.21 -0.11 1.81
N VAL A 338 -14.60 -1.33 1.47
CA VAL A 338 -14.20 -2.55 2.18
C VAL A 338 -13.67 -3.55 1.16
N GLN A 339 -12.47 -4.07 1.40
CA GLN A 339 -11.81 -5.01 0.52
C GLN A 339 -11.34 -6.25 1.29
N PRO A 340 -11.26 -7.42 0.61
CA PRO A 340 -10.67 -8.58 1.23
C PRO A 340 -9.19 -8.30 1.47
N TRP A 341 -8.65 -8.85 2.56
CA TRP A 341 -7.23 -8.70 2.88
C TRP A 341 -6.54 -10.05 2.94
N THR A 342 -5.88 -10.33 4.05
CA THR A 342 -5.18 -11.58 4.32
C THR A 342 -5.65 -12.16 5.65
N PHE A 343 -5.07 -13.28 6.03
CA PHE A 343 -5.18 -13.78 7.39
C PHE A 343 -3.83 -14.31 7.88
N TRP A 344 -3.72 -14.59 9.17
CA TRP A 344 -2.44 -14.86 9.84
C TRP A 344 -2.56 -16.07 10.74
N ALA A 345 -1.40 -16.66 11.06
CA ALA A 345 -1.29 -17.66 12.11
C ALA A 345 -1.62 -17.07 13.49
N ARG A 346 -1.97 -17.93 14.46
CA ARG A 346 -2.26 -17.47 15.83
C ARG A 346 -1.03 -16.86 16.51
N ARG A 347 0.15 -17.40 16.21
CA ARG A 347 1.46 -16.95 16.73
C ARG A 347 2.47 -16.82 15.58
N PRO A 348 2.37 -15.79 14.72
CA PRO A 348 3.22 -15.66 13.54
C PRO A 348 4.71 -15.75 13.84
N ARG A 349 5.19 -15.16 14.96
CA ARG A 349 6.61 -15.22 15.33
C ARG A 349 7.09 -16.64 15.60
N LEU A 350 6.27 -17.45 16.28
CA LEU A 350 6.63 -18.84 16.59
C LEU A 350 6.55 -19.72 15.35
N LEU A 351 5.55 -19.50 14.49
CA LEU A 351 5.42 -20.22 13.22
C LEU A 351 6.61 -19.93 12.31
N GLU A 352 6.97 -18.67 12.08
CA GLU A 352 8.09 -18.31 11.20
C GLU A 352 9.41 -18.89 11.72
N ALA A 353 9.68 -18.77 13.03
CA ALA A 353 10.84 -19.42 13.64
C ALA A 353 10.81 -20.96 13.50
N PHE A 354 9.61 -21.58 13.51
CA PHE A 354 9.47 -23.02 13.30
C PHE A 354 9.80 -23.41 11.86
N LEU A 355 9.35 -22.63 10.88
CA LEU A 355 9.62 -22.85 9.46
C LEU A 355 11.11 -22.74 9.12
N GLU A 356 11.85 -21.86 9.80
CA GLU A 356 13.29 -21.71 9.62
C GLU A 356 14.06 -22.97 10.03
N ARG A 357 13.63 -23.65 11.11
CA ARG A 357 14.30 -24.84 11.64
C ARG A 357 13.71 -26.17 11.14
N SER A 358 12.53 -26.15 10.54
CA SER A 358 11.78 -27.34 10.13
C SER A 358 11.35 -27.25 8.66
N PRO A 359 12.15 -27.81 7.73
CA PRO A 359 11.76 -27.84 6.33
C PRO A 359 10.47 -28.68 6.13
N PRO A 360 9.68 -28.37 5.08
CA PRO A 360 8.46 -29.13 4.78
C PRO A 360 8.79 -30.58 4.45
N ARG A 361 7.94 -31.51 4.92
CA ARG A 361 8.09 -32.94 4.69
C ARG A 361 7.37 -33.36 3.42
N ALA A 362 7.98 -34.26 2.66
CA ALA A 362 7.35 -34.97 1.54
C ALA A 362 6.23 -35.90 2.03
N PHE A 363 5.34 -36.30 1.12
CA PHE A 363 4.17 -37.14 1.37
C PHE A 363 4.50 -38.40 2.19
N HIS A 364 5.53 -39.15 1.79
CA HIS A 364 5.91 -40.40 2.45
C HIS A 364 6.62 -40.19 3.80
N ALA A 365 7.11 -38.99 4.08
CA ALA A 365 7.73 -38.63 5.36
C ALA A 365 6.70 -38.13 6.40
N ARG A 366 5.42 -38.09 6.04
CA ARG A 366 4.30 -37.69 6.90
C ARG A 366 3.56 -38.93 7.39
N PRO A 367 3.78 -39.35 8.65
CA PRO A 367 3.23 -40.60 9.17
C PRO A 367 1.73 -40.55 9.44
N VAL A 368 1.15 -39.35 9.62
CA VAL A 368 -0.28 -39.16 9.92
C VAL A 368 -1.01 -38.83 8.62
N GLU A 369 -2.10 -39.51 8.31
CA GLU A 369 -2.95 -39.21 7.16
C GLU A 369 -3.68 -37.88 7.36
N SER A 370 -4.46 -37.76 8.44
CA SER A 370 -5.27 -36.56 8.70
C SER A 370 -5.23 -36.11 10.15
N VAL A 371 -5.21 -34.79 10.37
CA VAL A 371 -5.14 -34.20 11.72
C VAL A 371 -6.13 -33.06 11.93
N PHE A 372 -6.62 -32.95 13.16
CA PHE A 372 -7.31 -31.77 13.68
C PHE A 372 -6.82 -31.48 15.09
N VAL A 373 -6.31 -30.27 15.32
CA VAL A 373 -5.97 -29.80 16.67
C VAL A 373 -6.65 -28.46 16.92
N GLY A 374 -7.63 -28.43 17.81
CA GLY A 374 -8.44 -27.25 18.11
C GLY A 374 -8.85 -27.11 19.57
N ASN A 375 -9.42 -25.96 19.89
CA ASN A 375 -9.89 -25.61 21.23
C ASN A 375 -11.21 -24.84 21.15
N ILE A 376 -12.23 -25.24 21.90
CA ILE A 376 -13.53 -24.56 21.96
C ILE A 376 -13.50 -23.54 23.08
N GLU A 377 -13.48 -22.27 22.70
CA GLU A 377 -13.40 -21.12 23.60
C GLU A 377 -14.74 -20.40 23.76
N ASN A 378 -15.68 -20.63 22.83
CA ASN A 378 -17.01 -20.02 22.85
C ASN A 378 -18.06 -20.90 22.14
N THR A 379 -19.34 -20.53 22.33
CA THR A 379 -20.50 -21.26 21.79
C THR A 379 -20.55 -21.26 20.26
N VAL A 380 -20.05 -20.20 19.60
CA VAL A 380 -19.96 -20.17 18.12
C VAL A 380 -19.01 -21.24 17.63
N GLN A 381 -17.81 -21.34 18.20
CA GLN A 381 -16.85 -22.39 17.85
C GLN A 381 -17.39 -23.79 18.16
N GLU A 382 -18.12 -23.94 19.27
CA GLU A 382 -18.75 -25.21 19.65
C GLU A 382 -19.72 -25.71 18.58
N GLN A 383 -20.55 -24.83 18.01
CA GLN A 383 -21.48 -25.18 16.94
C GLN A 383 -20.79 -25.81 15.73
N TYR A 384 -19.63 -25.30 15.33
CA TYR A 384 -18.89 -25.79 14.17
C TYR A 384 -17.94 -26.97 14.47
N ARG A 385 -17.61 -27.22 15.75
CA ARG A 385 -16.58 -28.21 16.15
C ARG A 385 -17.14 -29.43 16.88
N ASN A 386 -18.21 -29.24 17.66
CA ASN A 386 -18.84 -30.28 18.48
C ASN A 386 -20.30 -30.57 18.10
N GLY A 387 -20.85 -29.95 17.05
CA GLY A 387 -22.26 -30.07 16.63
C GLY A 387 -22.73 -31.45 16.13
N GLY A 388 -22.13 -32.56 16.57
CA GLY A 388 -22.56 -33.92 16.17
C GLY A 388 -22.17 -34.30 14.74
N HIS A 389 -21.27 -33.53 14.10
CA HIS A 389 -20.92 -33.76 12.70
C HIS A 389 -20.18 -35.09 12.44
N GLY A 390 -19.47 -35.63 13.44
CA GLY A 390 -18.75 -36.91 13.32
C GLY A 390 -17.30 -36.79 12.82
N TRP A 391 -16.69 -35.59 12.89
CA TRP A 391 -15.30 -35.39 12.44
C TRP A 391 -14.29 -36.21 13.25
N GLN A 392 -14.52 -36.39 14.56
CA GLN A 392 -13.64 -37.20 15.41
C GLN A 392 -13.52 -38.65 14.94
N SER A 393 -14.56 -39.21 14.33
CA SER A 393 -14.53 -40.59 13.80
C SER A 393 -13.92 -40.68 12.39
N ALA A 394 -13.71 -39.55 11.70
CA ALA A 394 -13.19 -39.53 10.33
C ALA A 394 -11.73 -39.08 10.25
N ILE A 395 -11.28 -38.23 11.17
CA ILE A 395 -9.90 -37.73 11.23
C ILE A 395 -9.05 -38.66 12.10
N GLU A 396 -7.89 -39.08 11.60
CA GLU A 396 -6.99 -40.03 12.26
C GLU A 396 -6.49 -39.49 13.62
N GLU A 397 -5.92 -38.29 13.63
CA GLU A 397 -5.55 -37.59 14.86
C GLU A 397 -6.50 -36.44 15.16
N TYR A 398 -7.51 -36.68 16.00
CA TYR A 398 -8.46 -35.65 16.43
C TYR A 398 -8.20 -35.21 17.88
N HIS A 399 -7.88 -33.94 18.06
CA HIS A 399 -7.67 -33.31 19.36
C HIS A 399 -8.48 -32.01 19.44
N CYS A 400 -9.61 -32.04 20.15
CA CYS A 400 -10.41 -30.84 20.43
C CYS A 400 -10.57 -30.68 21.94
N THR A 401 -9.93 -29.66 22.50
CA THR A 401 -10.08 -29.28 23.91
C THR A 401 -11.17 -28.23 24.10
N ALA A 402 -11.49 -27.87 25.34
CA ALA A 402 -12.42 -26.80 25.68
C ALA A 402 -11.83 -25.89 26.78
N GLY A 403 -12.22 -24.62 26.77
CA GLY A 403 -11.79 -23.63 27.75
C GLY A 403 -10.42 -23.03 27.45
N THR A 404 -9.62 -22.76 28.48
CA THR A 404 -8.30 -22.10 28.35
C THR A 404 -7.13 -23.08 28.32
N THR A 405 -7.38 -24.39 28.38
CA THR A 405 -6.34 -25.41 28.46
C THR A 405 -5.97 -25.88 27.06
N HIS A 406 -4.75 -25.60 26.63
CA HIS A 406 -4.20 -26.12 25.38
C HIS A 406 -3.48 -27.45 25.64
N LYS A 407 -3.75 -28.45 24.79
CA LYS A 407 -3.14 -29.79 24.92
C LYS A 407 -1.64 -29.82 24.59
N PHE A 408 -1.19 -28.92 23.72
CA PHE A 408 0.17 -28.90 23.18
C PHE A 408 0.79 -27.53 23.38
N SER A 409 2.10 -27.49 23.60
CA SER A 409 2.89 -26.29 23.38
C SER A 409 2.83 -25.86 21.90
N PRO A 410 3.17 -24.59 21.57
CA PRO A 410 3.20 -24.14 20.18
C PRO A 410 4.06 -25.01 19.25
N ASP A 411 5.22 -25.46 19.73
CA ASP A 411 6.13 -26.29 18.95
C ASP A 411 5.59 -27.70 18.70
N GLU A 412 5.02 -28.34 19.73
CA GLU A 412 4.35 -29.63 19.58
C GLU A 412 3.14 -29.53 18.66
N TYR A 413 2.38 -28.43 18.74
CA TYR A 413 1.27 -28.14 17.84
C TYR A 413 1.73 -28.07 16.38
N TYR A 414 2.75 -27.27 16.07
CA TYR A 414 3.28 -27.17 14.71
C TYR A 414 3.91 -28.47 14.23
N ALA A 415 4.63 -29.20 15.08
CA ALA A 415 5.19 -30.50 14.74
C ALA A 415 4.10 -31.52 14.37
N LYS A 416 2.97 -31.53 15.11
CA LYS A 416 1.81 -32.39 14.79
C LYS A 416 1.15 -32.03 13.47
N LEU A 417 0.94 -30.75 13.22
CA LEU A 417 0.39 -30.32 11.94
C LEU A 417 1.33 -30.69 10.78
N ALA A 418 2.64 -30.49 10.94
CA ALA A 418 3.66 -30.80 9.94
C ALA A 418 3.88 -32.30 9.70
N SER A 419 3.51 -33.17 10.65
CA SER A 419 3.58 -34.63 10.47
C SER A 419 2.40 -35.22 9.70
N ALA A 420 1.32 -34.45 9.51
CA ALA A 420 0.13 -34.92 8.82
C ALA A 420 0.15 -34.57 7.32
N LYS A 421 -0.45 -35.42 6.49
CA LYS A 421 -0.66 -35.13 5.05
C LYS A 421 -1.78 -34.12 4.84
N TYR A 422 -2.88 -34.31 5.56
CA TYR A 422 -4.07 -33.47 5.48
C TYR A 422 -4.43 -32.88 6.84
N GLY A 423 -5.00 -31.67 6.85
CA GLY A 423 -5.42 -31.01 8.09
C GLY A 423 -6.82 -30.42 7.97
N LEU A 424 -7.71 -30.76 8.91
CA LEU A 424 -9.08 -30.27 8.88
C LEU A 424 -9.18 -28.81 9.33
N ALA A 425 -9.75 -27.96 8.46
CA ALA A 425 -10.08 -26.57 8.76
C ALA A 425 -11.58 -26.45 9.07
N LEU A 426 -11.87 -26.17 10.34
CA LEU A 426 -13.21 -25.83 10.84
C LEU A 426 -13.26 -24.35 11.20
N ARG A 427 -14.44 -23.74 11.02
CA ARG A 427 -14.68 -22.32 11.29
C ARG A 427 -14.22 -21.93 12.71
N GLY A 428 -13.64 -20.74 12.80
CA GLY A 428 -13.27 -20.11 14.06
C GLY A 428 -14.45 -19.38 14.71
N TYR A 429 -14.14 -18.34 15.49
CA TYR A 429 -15.14 -17.37 15.93
C TYR A 429 -15.59 -16.47 14.77
N GLY A 430 -14.65 -16.11 13.90
CA GLY A 430 -14.91 -15.43 12.63
C GLY A 430 -15.18 -16.38 11.47
N SER A 431 -15.18 -15.83 10.25
CA SER A 431 -15.45 -16.58 9.02
C SER A 431 -14.21 -17.30 8.48
N LYS A 432 -13.01 -16.98 9.01
CA LYS A 432 -11.74 -17.66 8.72
C LYS A 432 -11.20 -18.39 9.94
N CYS A 433 -10.14 -19.17 9.76
CA CYS A 433 -9.50 -19.92 10.84
C CYS A 433 -7.98 -19.84 10.76
N HIS A 434 -7.29 -19.53 11.87
CA HIS A 434 -5.82 -19.48 11.89
C HIS A 434 -5.20 -20.78 11.35
N ARG A 435 -5.87 -21.90 11.58
CA ARG A 435 -5.41 -23.22 11.19
C ARG A 435 -5.24 -23.35 9.68
N GLU A 436 -6.10 -22.77 8.85
CA GLU A 436 -5.96 -22.91 7.40
C GLU A 436 -4.63 -22.30 6.91
N VAL A 437 -4.27 -21.14 7.46
CA VAL A 437 -3.02 -20.44 7.17
C VAL A 437 -1.81 -21.22 7.71
N GLU A 438 -1.93 -21.79 8.92
CA GLU A 438 -0.87 -22.60 9.55
C GLU A 438 -0.63 -23.91 8.79
N LEU A 439 -1.68 -24.56 8.30
CA LEU A 439 -1.59 -25.77 7.48
C LEU A 439 -0.87 -25.49 6.17
N LEU A 440 -1.27 -24.43 5.46
CA LEU A 440 -0.60 -23.98 4.24
C LEU A 440 0.89 -23.71 4.50
N ALA A 441 1.24 -23.02 5.58
CA ALA A 441 2.62 -22.71 5.94
C ALA A 441 3.50 -23.96 6.11
N LEU A 442 2.95 -25.01 6.74
CA LEU A 442 3.63 -26.26 7.04
C LEU A 442 3.61 -27.27 5.87
N GLY A 443 2.98 -26.92 4.75
CA GLY A 443 2.77 -27.81 3.61
C GLY A 443 1.82 -28.97 3.91
N THR A 444 0.94 -28.83 4.89
CA THR A 444 -0.13 -29.78 5.17
C THR A 444 -1.35 -29.35 4.37
N VAL A 445 -1.91 -30.23 3.54
CA VAL A 445 -3.01 -29.85 2.64
C VAL A 445 -4.28 -29.60 3.46
N PRO A 446 -4.86 -28.38 3.42
CA PRO A 446 -6.09 -28.10 4.16
C PRO A 446 -7.30 -28.85 3.59
N LEU A 447 -8.11 -29.42 4.48
CA LEU A 447 -9.44 -29.95 4.21
C LEU A 447 -10.44 -28.90 4.71
N VAL A 448 -11.03 -28.14 3.80
CA VAL A 448 -11.80 -26.94 4.13
C VAL A 448 -13.29 -27.27 4.15
N THR A 449 -13.94 -27.01 5.28
CA THR A 449 -15.40 -27.19 5.43
C THR A 449 -16.18 -25.97 4.95
N PRO A 450 -17.47 -26.10 4.59
CA PRO A 450 -18.29 -25.01 4.03
C PRO A 450 -18.35 -23.74 4.88
N GLY A 451 -18.18 -23.86 6.20
CA GLY A 451 -18.17 -22.71 7.12
C GLY A 451 -16.89 -21.87 7.09
N VAL A 452 -15.85 -22.31 6.39
CA VAL A 452 -14.56 -21.61 6.33
C VAL A 452 -14.45 -20.85 5.01
N THR A 453 -14.27 -19.53 5.13
CA THR A 453 -14.18 -18.61 3.99
C THR A 453 -12.78 -18.59 3.40
N VAL A 454 -12.66 -19.03 2.15
CA VAL A 454 -11.39 -19.11 1.41
C VAL A 454 -11.33 -18.18 0.20
N SER A 455 -12.47 -17.57 -0.16
CA SER A 455 -12.62 -16.65 -1.28
C SER A 455 -12.31 -15.19 -0.91
N SER A 456 -12.47 -14.81 0.36
CA SER A 456 -12.31 -13.43 0.85
C SER A 456 -10.85 -13.10 1.21
N TYR A 457 -9.92 -13.42 0.32
CA TYR A 457 -8.51 -13.00 0.40
C TYR A 457 -8.18 -12.10 -0.79
N MET A 458 -7.17 -11.23 -0.67
CA MET A 458 -6.65 -10.45 -1.81
C MET A 458 -6.21 -11.38 -2.95
N GLU A 459 -5.61 -12.53 -2.60
CA GLU A 459 -5.41 -13.68 -3.49
C GLU A 459 -6.28 -14.82 -2.95
N PRO A 460 -7.48 -15.08 -3.49
CA PRO A 460 -8.31 -16.20 -3.06
C PRO A 460 -7.56 -17.53 -3.09
N LEU A 461 -7.88 -18.43 -2.16
CA LEU A 461 -7.43 -19.81 -2.29
C LEU A 461 -8.28 -20.50 -3.36
N GLU A 462 -7.71 -21.52 -4.00
CA GLU A 462 -8.30 -22.21 -5.15
C GLU A 462 -8.41 -23.70 -4.79
N GLU A 463 -9.60 -24.27 -4.99
CA GLU A 463 -9.85 -25.68 -4.73
C GLU A 463 -9.10 -26.55 -5.73
N GLY A 464 -8.50 -27.65 -5.27
CA GLY A 464 -7.67 -28.50 -6.11
C GLY A 464 -6.28 -27.92 -6.44
N VAL A 465 -5.98 -26.71 -5.95
CA VAL A 465 -4.65 -26.07 -6.07
C VAL A 465 -4.05 -25.82 -4.70
N HIS A 466 -4.81 -25.22 -3.79
CA HIS A 466 -4.35 -24.83 -2.45
C HIS A 466 -4.97 -25.68 -1.34
N PHE A 467 -6.16 -26.25 -1.56
CA PHE A 467 -6.91 -27.01 -0.56
C PHE A 467 -7.89 -28.00 -1.21
N LEU A 468 -8.49 -28.87 -0.40
CA LEU A 468 -9.60 -29.76 -0.80
C LEU A 468 -10.87 -29.39 -0.03
N ARG A 469 -12.01 -29.34 -0.72
CA ARG A 469 -13.33 -29.16 -0.10
C ARG A 469 -13.81 -30.49 0.48
N VAL A 470 -14.27 -30.47 1.74
CA VAL A 470 -14.94 -31.62 2.36
C VAL A 470 -16.14 -31.11 3.15
N ASP A 471 -17.35 -31.45 2.68
CA ASP A 471 -18.57 -30.87 3.22
C ASP A 471 -19.00 -31.53 4.55
N LYS A 472 -18.80 -32.85 4.64
CA LYS A 472 -19.14 -33.67 5.81
C LYS A 472 -18.17 -34.84 5.94
N PRO A 473 -18.07 -35.47 7.12
CA PRO A 473 -17.07 -36.53 7.36
C PRO A 473 -17.16 -37.73 6.41
N GLN A 474 -18.36 -38.05 5.92
CA GLN A 474 -18.57 -39.17 5.01
C GLN A 474 -17.89 -38.97 3.65
N ASP A 475 -17.65 -37.72 3.25
CA ASP A 475 -17.03 -37.39 1.97
C ASP A 475 -15.50 -37.45 2.05
N LEU A 476 -14.94 -37.50 3.27
CA LEU A 476 -13.50 -37.42 3.50
C LEU A 476 -12.73 -38.50 2.72
N ARG A 477 -13.12 -39.77 2.87
CA ARG A 477 -12.38 -40.87 2.26
C ARG A 477 -12.33 -40.74 0.73
N GLY A 478 -13.45 -40.38 0.10
CA GLY A 478 -13.52 -40.14 -1.33
C GLY A 478 -12.62 -38.97 -1.78
N ALA A 479 -12.58 -37.88 -1.00
CA ALA A 479 -11.71 -36.75 -1.30
C ALA A 479 -10.21 -37.10 -1.17
N LEU A 480 -9.84 -37.91 -0.18
CA LEU A 480 -8.45 -38.35 0.01
C LEU A 480 -8.02 -39.37 -1.05
N ASP A 481 -8.87 -40.35 -1.38
CA ASP A 481 -8.58 -41.40 -2.37
C ASP A 481 -8.46 -40.86 -3.80
N ALA A 482 -9.08 -39.71 -4.08
CA ALA A 482 -8.99 -39.04 -5.37
C ALA A 482 -7.65 -38.34 -5.61
N VAL A 483 -6.79 -38.21 -4.59
CA VAL A 483 -5.52 -37.50 -4.66
C VAL A 483 -4.38 -38.48 -4.47
N ASP A 484 -3.63 -38.73 -5.54
CA ASP A 484 -2.41 -39.54 -5.46
C ASP A 484 -1.25 -38.75 -4.81
N PRO A 485 -0.14 -39.42 -4.44
CA PRO A 485 1.00 -38.76 -3.81
C PRO A 485 1.61 -37.62 -4.61
N GLU A 486 1.64 -37.70 -5.95
CA GLU A 486 2.22 -36.65 -6.79
C GLU A 486 1.33 -35.40 -6.81
N GLN A 487 0.02 -35.60 -6.95
CA GLN A 487 -0.95 -34.53 -6.86
C GLN A 487 -0.94 -33.88 -5.47
N TRP A 488 -0.78 -34.67 -4.40
CA TRP A 488 -0.63 -34.14 -3.05
C TRP A 488 0.61 -33.24 -2.92
N GLU A 489 1.75 -33.62 -3.48
CA GLU A 489 2.97 -32.79 -3.46
C GLU A 489 2.76 -31.46 -4.18
N VAL A 490 2.00 -31.46 -5.28
CA VAL A 490 1.61 -30.23 -5.98
C VAL A 490 0.74 -29.35 -5.08
N LEU A 491 -0.32 -29.90 -4.46
CA LEU A 491 -1.21 -29.17 -3.55
C LEU A 491 -0.42 -28.56 -2.37
N SER A 492 0.42 -29.38 -1.72
CA SER A 492 1.26 -28.97 -0.59
C SER A 492 2.18 -27.81 -0.96
N ARG A 493 2.91 -27.96 -2.08
CA ARG A 493 3.84 -26.93 -2.58
C ARG A 493 3.12 -25.64 -2.95
N GLN A 494 1.99 -25.73 -3.66
CA GLN A 494 1.23 -24.55 -4.09
C GLN A 494 0.62 -23.83 -2.88
N GLY A 495 0.00 -24.56 -1.94
CA GLY A 495 -0.53 -23.99 -0.71
C GLY A 495 0.54 -23.28 0.12
N ARG A 496 1.72 -23.90 0.27
CA ARG A 496 2.85 -23.27 0.96
C ARG A 496 3.39 -22.05 0.23
N ALA A 497 3.50 -22.12 -1.09
CA ALA A 497 3.92 -20.98 -1.90
C ALA A 497 2.94 -19.81 -1.77
N TRP A 498 1.63 -20.09 -1.71
CA TRP A 498 0.61 -19.08 -1.45
C TRP A 498 0.82 -18.42 -0.08
N PHE A 499 1.04 -19.21 0.99
CA PHE A 499 1.30 -18.66 2.34
C PHE A 499 2.51 -17.73 2.35
N LEU A 500 3.63 -18.16 1.75
CA LEU A 500 4.85 -17.37 1.71
C LEU A 500 4.67 -16.03 0.99
N ARG A 501 3.79 -15.95 -0.02
CA ARG A 501 3.51 -14.72 -0.75
C ARG A 501 2.46 -13.83 -0.10
N ASN A 502 1.52 -14.40 0.65
CA ASN A 502 0.32 -13.68 1.13
C ASN A 502 0.26 -13.44 2.65
N CYS A 503 1.00 -14.21 3.44
CA CYS A 503 0.87 -14.22 4.91
C CYS A 503 2.21 -14.05 5.64
N HIS A 504 3.31 -14.60 5.10
CA HIS A 504 4.63 -14.49 5.71
C HIS A 504 5.10 -13.04 5.81
N SER A 505 5.71 -12.65 6.93
CA SER A 505 6.10 -11.27 7.25
C SER A 505 6.97 -10.61 6.18
N SER A 506 7.85 -11.38 5.54
CA SER A 506 8.74 -10.90 4.47
C SER A 506 8.04 -10.49 3.16
N ALA A 507 6.79 -10.92 2.94
CA ALA A 507 6.04 -10.63 1.72
C ALA A 507 4.71 -9.91 1.97
N LEU A 508 4.15 -10.04 3.16
CA LEU A 508 2.80 -9.57 3.49
C LEU A 508 2.58 -8.08 3.20
N LEU A 509 3.53 -7.22 3.58
CA LEU A 509 3.40 -5.78 3.32
C LEU A 509 3.39 -5.49 1.82
N ARG A 510 4.32 -6.07 1.04
CA ARG A 510 4.37 -5.89 -0.42
C ARG A 510 3.09 -6.37 -1.09
N ARG A 511 2.55 -7.51 -0.67
CA ARG A 511 1.26 -8.02 -1.16
C ARG A 511 0.12 -7.05 -0.83
N THR A 512 0.08 -6.53 0.40
CA THR A 512 -0.92 -5.57 0.85
C THR A 512 -0.84 -4.26 0.05
N LEU A 513 0.36 -3.70 -0.11
CA LEU A 513 0.59 -2.48 -0.90
C LEU A 513 0.22 -2.67 -2.36
N ARG A 514 0.55 -3.83 -2.96
CA ARG A 514 0.11 -4.17 -4.32
C ARG A 514 -1.42 -4.23 -4.43
N GLY A 515 -2.08 -4.85 -3.45
CA GLY A 515 -3.55 -4.91 -3.41
C GLY A 515 -4.22 -3.53 -3.35
N ILE A 516 -3.60 -2.58 -2.63
CA ILE A 516 -4.12 -1.21 -2.49
C ILE A 516 -3.80 -0.33 -3.71
N LEU A 517 -2.54 -0.35 -4.16
CA LEU A 517 -1.99 0.60 -5.13
C LEU A 517 -2.09 0.13 -6.58
N ALA A 518 -2.13 -1.18 -6.87
CA ALA A 518 -2.18 -1.68 -8.24
C ALA A 518 -3.59 -2.05 -8.73
N ASN A 519 -4.47 -2.54 -7.86
CA ASN A 519 -5.81 -3.00 -8.25
C ASN A 519 -6.80 -1.86 -8.58
N GLY A 520 -6.30 -0.63 -8.65
CA GLY A 520 -7.07 0.56 -9.03
C GLY A 520 -7.20 0.83 -10.52
N ALA A 521 -6.35 0.21 -11.35
CA ALA A 521 -6.29 0.47 -12.79
C ALA A 521 -7.55 0.01 -13.57
N GLY A 522 -8.55 -0.58 -12.90
CA GLY A 522 -9.82 -1.03 -13.51
C GLY A 522 -11.08 -0.77 -12.67
N GLN A 523 -10.99 -0.01 -11.56
CA GLN A 523 -12.15 0.36 -10.73
C GLN A 523 -12.22 1.88 -10.54
N GLN A 524 -12.22 2.61 -11.65
CA GLN A 524 -12.74 3.97 -11.72
C GLN A 524 -13.81 4.00 -12.82
N ARG A 525 -15.08 4.11 -12.40
CA ARG A 525 -16.09 5.02 -12.94
C ARG A 525 -17.22 5.15 -11.93
#